data_AF-A0A163CE10-F1
#
_entry.id   AF-A0A163CE10-F1
#
_cell.length_a   1.000
_cell.length_b   1.000
_cell.length_c   1.000
_cell.angle_alpha   90.00
_cell.angle_beta   90.00
_cell.angle_gamma   90.00
#
_symmetry.space_group_name_H-M   'P 1'
#
loop_
_entity.id
_entity.type
_entity.pdbx_description
1 polymer ?
#
loop_
_entity_poly.entity_id
_entity_poly.type
_entity_poly.pdbx_seq_one_letter_code
_entity_poly.pdbx_strand_id
1 'polypeptide(L)' 'MNSPLDHPELFATYKRAKADAEHKFGLIRTAAKKGPKAVQAAVDTSARADKRRDSFAKKLRDLGVVLED' A
#
# COMPACT_ATOMS: atom_id res chain seq x y z
N MET A 1 6.51 3.77 -23.26
CA MET A 1 5.88 3.72 -21.92
C MET A 1 4.86 2.62 -21.96
N ASN A 2 4.96 1.64 -21.06
CA ASN A 2 3.96 0.59 -20.96
C ASN A 2 2.79 1.12 -20.14
N SER A 3 1.58 0.73 -20.53
CA SER A 3 0.35 1.14 -19.88
C SER A 3 -0.02 0.14 -18.78
N PRO A 4 -0.80 0.54 -17.78
CA PRO A 4 -1.35 -0.39 -16.79
C PRO A 4 -2.13 -1.58 -17.39
N LEU A 5 -2.64 -1.42 -18.62
CA LEU A 5 -3.33 -2.45 -19.39
C LEU A 5 -2.42 -3.58 -19.89
N ASP A 6 -1.10 -3.36 -19.94
CA ASP A 6 -0.13 -4.39 -20.36
C ASP A 6 0.11 -5.42 -19.25
N HIS A 7 -0.16 -5.05 -17.99
CA HIS A 7 -0.01 -5.90 -16.80
C HIS A 7 -1.21 -5.77 -15.85
N PRO A 8 -2.43 -6.14 -16.30
CA PRO A 8 -3.67 -5.81 -15.60
C PRO A 8 -3.79 -6.46 -14.22
N GLU A 9 -3.30 -7.69 -14.06
CA GLU A 9 -3.34 -8.40 -12.78
C GLU A 9 -2.39 -7.81 -11.73
N LEU A 10 -1.17 -7.46 -12.15
CA LEU A 10 -0.18 -6.83 -11.28
C LEU A 10 -0.64 -5.43 -10.87
N PHE A 11 -1.23 -4.68 -11.80
CA PHE A 11 -1.80 -3.37 -11.52
C PHE A 11 -3.02 -3.45 -10.59
N ALA A 12 -3.92 -4.43 -10.79
CA ALA A 12 -5.02 -4.68 -9.86
C ALA A 12 -4.53 -5.04 -8.46
N THR A 13 -3.45 -5.83 -8.37
CA THR A 13 -2.81 -6.18 -7.09
C THR A 13 -2.20 -4.96 -6.42
N TYR A 14 -1.52 -4.10 -7.18
CA TYR A 14 -1.03 -2.80 -6.69
C TYR A 14 -2.16 -1.93 -6.14
N LYS A 15 -3.27 -1.79 -6.87
CA LYS A 15 -4.44 -1.02 -6.42
C LYS A 15 -5.02 -1.53 -5.10
N ARG A 16 -5.15 -2.86 -4.95
CA ARG A 16 -5.59 -3.47 -3.68
C ARG A 16 -4.60 -3.21 -2.55
N ALA A 17 -3.30 -3.27 -2.84
CA ALA A 17 -2.26 -2.96 -1.84
C ALA A 17 -2.26 -1.47 -1.45
N LYS A 18 -2.51 -0.55 -2.39
CA LYS A 18 -2.68 0.89 -2.11
C LYS A 18 -3.88 1.14 -1.20
N ALA A 19 -5.05 0.57 -1.52
CA ALA A 19 -6.25 0.69 -0.69
C ALA A 19 -6.07 0.09 0.72
N ASP A 20 -5.38 -1.06 0.84
CA ASP A 20 -5.08 -1.67 2.13
C ASP A 20 -4.13 -0.82 2.98
N ALA A 21 -3.13 -0.19 2.37
CA ALA A 21 -2.22 0.74 3.05
C ALA A 21 -2.97 1.97 3.58
N GLU A 22 -3.81 2.60 2.76
CA GLU A 22 -4.66 3.72 3.16
C GLU A 22 -5.62 3.35 4.30
N HIS A 23 -6.24 2.17 4.21
CA HIS A 23 -7.14 1.67 5.25
C HIS A 23 -6.41 1.49 6.59
N LYS A 24 -5.24 0.82 6.58
CA LYS A 24 -4.45 0.57 7.80
C LYS A 24 -3.88 1.84 8.41
N PHE A 25 -3.50 2.81 7.58
CA PHE A 25 -3.12 4.13 8.06
C PHE A 25 -4.28 4.81 8.79
N GLY A 26 -5.50 4.76 8.24
CA GLY A 26 -6.70 5.28 8.89
C GLY A 26 -7.02 4.62 10.25
N LEU A 27 -6.66 3.35 10.45
CA LEU A 27 -6.85 2.66 11.72
C LEU A 27 -5.95 3.15 12.86
N ILE A 28 -4.87 3.88 12.57
CA ILE A 28 -3.99 4.44 13.62
C ILE A 28 -4.79 5.38 14.53
N ARG A 29 -5.67 6.22 13.96
CA ARG A 29 -6.52 7.13 14.73
C ARG A 29 -7.51 6.39 15.63
N THR A 30 -8.02 5.24 15.18
CA THR A 30 -8.95 4.43 15.99
C THR A 30 -8.22 3.69 17.10
N ALA A 31 -6.97 3.28 16.87
CA ALA A 31 -6.10 2.66 17.86
C ALA A 31 -5.73 3.60 19.02
N ALA A 32 -5.79 4.92 18.81
CA ALA A 32 -5.54 5.90 19.87
C ALA A 32 -6.46 5.71 21.10
N LYS A 33 -7.70 5.24 20.90
CA LYS A 33 -8.65 4.95 21.98
C LYS A 33 -8.23 3.76 22.87
N LYS A 34 -7.30 2.93 22.39
CA LYS A 34 -6.82 1.70 23.06
C LYS A 34 -5.44 1.88 23.73
N GLY A 35 -4.84 3.06 23.63
CA GLY A 35 -3.58 3.43 24.27
C GLY A 35 -2.31 3.24 23.40
N PRO A 36 -1.13 3.65 23.91
CA PRO A 36 0.09 3.80 23.11
C PRO A 36 0.59 2.51 22.43
N LYS A 37 0.47 1.36 23.11
CA LYS A 37 0.88 0.07 22.53
C LYS A 37 0.03 -0.31 21.31
N ALA A 38 -1.27 0.01 21.34
CA ALA A 38 -2.15 -0.26 20.21
C ALA A 38 -1.84 0.67 19.02
N VAL A 39 -1.49 1.92 19.30
CA VAL A 39 -1.03 2.87 18.27
C VAL A 39 0.26 2.36 17.62
N GLN A 40 1.24 1.93 18.40
CA GLN A 40 2.49 1.38 17.86
C GLN A 40 2.23 0.16 16.96
N ALA A 41 1.39 -0.78 17.40
CA ALA A 41 1.04 -1.94 16.59
C ALA A 41 0.31 -1.56 15.27
N ALA A 42 -0.56 -0.55 15.31
CA ALA A 42 -1.22 -0.02 14.13
C ALA A 42 -0.24 0.66 13.16
N VAL A 43 0.71 1.43 13.68
CA VAL A 43 1.79 2.06 12.90
C VAL A 43 2.65 0.99 12.22
N ASP A 44 3.10 -0.04 12.95
CA ASP A 44 3.92 -1.12 12.40
C ASP A 44 3.16 -1.89 11.31
N THR A 45 1.85 -2.07 11.49
CA THR A 45 0.97 -2.72 10.51
C THR A 45 0.79 -1.87 9.25
N SER A 46 0.62 -0.56 9.41
CA SER A 46 0.57 0.41 8.31
C SER A 46 1.89 0.38 7.51
N ALA A 47 3.03 0.46 8.19
CA ALA A 47 4.34 0.45 7.55
C ALA A 47 4.61 -0.84 6.75
N ARG A 48 4.12 -1.99 7.22
CA ARG A 48 4.20 -3.25 6.46
C ARG A 48 3.32 -3.23 5.21
N ALA A 49 2.14 -2.59 5.28
CA ALA A 49 1.28 -2.43 4.11
C ALA A 49 1.87 -1.48 3.07
N ASP A 50 2.49 -0.38 3.51
CA ASP A 50 3.23 0.54 2.64
C ASP A 50 4.37 -0.18 1.90
N LYS A 51 5.20 -0.97 2.62
CA LYS A 51 6.25 -1.79 1.99
C LYS A 51 5.70 -2.76 0.93
N ARG A 52 4.52 -3.34 1.17
CA ARG A 52 3.87 -4.24 0.22
C ARG A 52 3.40 -3.47 -1.03
N ARG A 53 2.77 -2.31 -0.87
CA ARG A 53 2.40 -1.41 -1.97
C ARG A 53 3.64 -1.03 -2.78
N ASP A 54 4.72 -0.61 -2.11
CA ASP A 54 5.95 -0.15 -2.75
C ASP A 54 6.68 -1.27 -3.51
N SER A 55 6.61 -2.51 -3.01
CA SER A 55 7.12 -3.69 -3.72
C SER A 55 6.41 -3.91 -5.06
N PHE A 56 5.08 -3.80 -5.09
CA PHE A 56 4.32 -3.89 -6.35
C PHE A 56 4.55 -2.69 -7.26
N ALA A 57 4.65 -1.48 -6.69
CA ALA A 57 4.97 -0.27 -7.43
C ALA A 57 6.32 -0.39 -8.13
N LYS A 58 7.34 -0.90 -7.42
CA LYS A 58 8.66 -1.17 -7.98
C LYS A 58 8.59 -2.17 -9.14
N LYS A 59 7.88 -3.29 -8.98
CA LYS A 59 7.70 -4.27 -10.06
C LYS A 59 7.08 -3.65 -11.31
N LEU A 60 6.07 -2.78 -11.15
CA LEU A 60 5.44 -2.07 -12.27
C LEU A 60 6.40 -1.09 -12.94
N ARG A 61 7.19 -0.34 -12.16
CA ARG A 61 8.22 0.58 -12.69
C ARG A 61 9.33 -0.16 -13.44
N ASP A 62 9.78 -1.30 -12.91
CA ASP A 62 10.79 -2.15 -13.55
C ASP A 62 10.27 -2.71 -14.90
N LEU A 63 8.95 -2.86 -15.06
CA LEU A 63 8.27 -3.20 -16.31
C LEU A 63 7.97 -1.98 -17.22
N GLY A 64 8.43 -0.78 -16.84
CA GLY A 64 8.21 0.45 -17.61
C GLY A 64 6.77 0.98 -17.55
N VAL A 65 5.96 0.50 -16.60
CA VAL A 65 4.60 1.01 -16.36
C VAL A 65 4.68 2.29 -15.55
N VAL A 66 4.08 3.36 -16.07
CA VAL A 66 3.93 4.61 -15.35
C VAL A 66 2.77 4.48 -14.37
N LEU A 67 3.06 4.72 -13.08
CA LEU A 67 2.05 4.80 -12.05
C LEU A 67 1.74 6.27 -11.80
N GLU A 68 0.46 6.62 -11.86
CA GLU A 68 0.00 7.91 -11.34
C GLU A 68 0.11 7.86 -9.80
N ASP A 69 0.76 8.86 -9.22
CA ASP A 69 0.93 9.00 -7.77
C ASP A 69 -0.42 9.22 -7.06
#